data_AF-A0A699V0I4-F1
#
_entry.id   AF-A0A699V0I4-F1
#
_cell.length_a   1.000
_cell.length_b   1.000
_cell.length_c   1.000
_cell.angle_alpha   90.00
_cell.angle_beta   90.00
_cell.angle_gamma   90.00
#
_symmetry.space_group_name_H-M   'P 1'
#
loop_
_entity.id
_entity.type
_entity.pdbx_description
1 polymer ?
#
loop_
_entity_poly.entity_id
_entity_poly.type
_entity_poly.pdbx_seq_one_letter_code
_entity_poly.pdbx_strand_id
1 'polypeptide(L)' 'MTLALANRAICTPAGIARDVFIPVGKFTFPADFVIVDYDSDPRVPLTLGRPFLRTVHALIDVHGEEMILHDGDERLTLN' A
#
# COMPACT_ATOMS: atom_id res chain seq x y z
N MET A 1 20.88 2.55 -0.86
CA MET A 1 19.75 1.60 -0.73
C MET A 1 19.14 1.42 -2.10
N THR A 2 18.79 0.21 -2.51
CA THR A 2 18.14 -0.07 -3.80
C THR A 2 16.93 -0.96 -3.57
N LEU A 3 15.87 -0.76 -4.33
CA LEU A 3 14.65 -1.57 -4.28
C LEU A 3 14.53 -2.42 -5.53
N ALA A 4 14.07 -3.65 -5.39
CA ALA A 4 13.64 -4.50 -6.49
C ALA A 4 12.10 -4.47 -6.55
N LEU A 5 11.55 -3.99 -7.65
CA LEU A 5 10.12 -3.92 -7.90
C LEU A 5 9.57 -5.27 -8.41
N ALA A 6 8.25 -5.44 -8.41
CA ALA A 6 7.61 -6.68 -8.85
C ALA A 6 7.88 -7.02 -10.33
N ASN A 7 8.11 -5.99 -11.17
CA ASN A 7 8.52 -6.14 -12.56
C ASN A 7 10.03 -6.41 -12.73
N ARG A 8 10.74 -6.70 -11.63
CA ARG A 8 12.19 -6.95 -11.56
C ARG A 8 13.07 -5.73 -11.88
N ALA A 9 12.48 -4.54 -12.07
CA ALA A 9 13.26 -3.33 -12.17
C ALA A 9 13.93 -3.02 -10.82
N ILE A 10 15.15 -2.50 -10.89
CA ILE A 10 15.89 -2.02 -9.73
C ILE A 10 15.85 -0.50 -9.76
N CYS A 11 15.38 0.13 -8.69
CA CYS A 11 15.35 1.58 -8.55
C CYS A 11 16.07 2.04 -7.30
N THR A 12 16.59 3.26 -7.36
CA THR A 12 17.13 3.97 -6.19
C THR A 12 16.02 4.86 -5.64
N PRO A 13 15.66 4.74 -4.35
CA PRO A 13 14.69 5.64 -3.73
C PRO A 13 15.12 7.10 -3.85
N ALA A 14 14.17 7.98 -4.19
CA ALA A 14 14.33 9.42 -4.11
C ALA A 14 14.19 9.93 -2.67
N GLY A 15 13.41 9.24 -1.84
CA GLY A 15 13.21 9.61 -0.44
C GLY A 15 12.32 8.63 0.32
N ILE A 16 12.10 8.95 1.60
CA ILE A 16 11.17 8.22 2.47
C ILE A 16 10.23 9.25 3.10
N ALA A 17 8.93 9.09 2.90
CA ALA A 17 7.92 9.81 3.64
C ALA A 17 7.53 8.96 4.86
N ARG A 18 7.68 9.53 6.06
CA ARG A 18 7.34 8.85 7.32
C ARG A 18 6.07 9.39 7.90
N ASP A 19 5.37 8.56 8.68
CA ASP A 19 4.20 8.94 9.46
C ASP A 19 3.09 9.58 8.60
N VAL A 20 2.90 9.06 7.39
CA VAL A 20 1.88 9.56 6.47
C VAL A 20 0.54 8.93 6.83
N PHE A 21 -0.44 9.76 7.14
CA PHE A 21 -1.82 9.32 7.35
C PHE A 21 -2.54 9.17 6.01
N ILE A 22 -2.98 7.96 5.69
CA ILE A 22 -3.70 7.66 4.45
C ILE A 22 -5.16 7.34 4.75
N PRO A 23 -6.11 8.11 4.20
CA PRO A 23 -7.52 7.77 4.27
C PRO A 23 -7.81 6.59 3.34
N VAL A 24 -8.47 5.56 3.87
CA VAL A 24 -8.97 4.41 3.09
C VAL A 24 -10.42 4.18 3.49
N GLY A 25 -11.33 4.55 2.59
CA GLY A 25 -12.77 4.58 2.90
C GLY A 25 -13.05 5.46 4.11
N LYS A 26 -13.55 4.85 5.19
CA LYS A 26 -13.87 5.53 6.46
C LYS A 26 -12.71 5.58 7.47
N PHE A 27 -11.63 4.86 7.21
CA PHE A 27 -10.49 4.74 8.14
C PHE A 27 -9.32 5.62 7.72
N THR A 28 -8.41 5.88 8.65
CA THR A 28 -7.14 6.54 8.38
C THR A 28 -6.02 5.77 9.06
N PHE A 29 -5.05 5.32 8.27
CA PHE A 29 -3.94 4.50 8.76
C PHE A 29 -2.61 5.25 8.64
N PRO A 30 -1.73 5.17 9.64
CA PRO A 30 -0.36 5.65 9.51
C PRO A 30 0.46 4.66 8.69
N ALA A 31 1.28 5.17 7.77
CA ALA A 31 2.17 4.37 6.95
C ALA A 31 3.40 5.15 6.48
N ASP A 32 4.51 4.43 6.34
CA ASP A 32 5.73 4.95 5.73
C ASP A 32 5.78 4.55 4.25
N PHE A 33 6.24 5.48 3.40
CA PHE A 33 6.38 5.28 1.96
C PHE A 33 7.82 5.49 1.50
N VAL A 34 8.25 4.63 0.59
CA VAL A 34 9.46 4.87 -0.18
C VAL A 34 9.05 5.57 -1.48
N ILE A 35 9.58 6.76 -1.71
CA ILE A 35 9.35 7.53 -2.92
C ILE A 35 10.38 7.09 -3.95
N VAL A 36 9.91 6.70 -5.14
CA VAL A 36 10.76 6.29 -6.26
C VAL A 36 10.47 7.23 -7.44
N ASP A 37 11.54 7.72 -8.07
CA ASP A 37 11.43 8.44 -9.34
C ASP A 37 11.43 7.37 -10.45
N TYR A 38 10.25 6.98 -10.88
CA TYR A 38 10.01 5.91 -11.83
C TYR A 38 8.96 6.35 -12.84
N ASP A 39 9.10 5.94 -14.10
CA ASP A 39 8.09 6.16 -15.14
C ASP A 39 6.90 5.22 -14.88
N SER A 40 6.12 5.56 -13.85
CA SER A 40 4.96 4.82 -13.40
C SER A 40 3.75 5.21 -14.24
N ASP A 41 2.88 4.24 -14.54
CA ASP A 41 1.56 4.55 -15.08
C ASP A 41 0.84 5.50 -14.11
N PRO A 42 0.47 6.72 -14.53
CA PRO A 42 -0.21 7.69 -13.66
C PRO A 42 -1.55 7.17 -13.12
N ARG A 43 -2.08 6.09 -13.69
CA ARG A 43 -3.29 5.40 -13.20
C ARG A 43 -3.06 4.59 -11.93
N VAL A 44 -1.81 4.27 -11.56
CA VAL A 44 -1.49 3.51 -10.33
C VAL A 44 -0.38 4.23 -9.53
N PRO A 45 -0.68 5.39 -8.93
CA PRO A 45 0.32 6.20 -8.24
C PRO A 45 0.75 5.63 -6.88
N LEU A 46 0.05 4.65 -6.32
CA LEU A 46 0.29 4.14 -4.96
C LEU A 46 0.29 2.61 -4.92
N THR A 47 1.36 2.02 -4.37
CA THR A 47 1.43 0.58 -4.09
C THR A 47 1.46 0.34 -2.60
N LEU A 48 0.47 -0.40 -2.08
CA LEU A 48 0.42 -0.82 -0.69
C LEU A 48 1.17 -2.13 -0.52
N GLY A 49 2.33 -2.06 0.11
CA GLY A 49 3.16 -3.24 0.36
C GLY A 49 2.62 -4.13 1.48
N ARG A 50 3.20 -5.33 1.61
CA ARG A 50 2.93 -6.27 2.71
C ARG A 50 3.01 -5.66 4.12
N PRO A 51 3.95 -4.72 4.44
CA PRO A 51 3.97 -4.08 5.74
C PRO A 51 2.66 -3.34 6.07
N PHE A 52 2.13 -2.56 5.14
CA PHE A 52 0.85 -1.87 5.31
C PHE A 52 -0.31 -2.86 5.47
N LEU A 53 -0.37 -3.87 4.59
CA LEU A 53 -1.41 -4.90 4.65
C LEU A 53 -1.40 -5.67 5.98
N ARG A 54 -0.24 -5.85 6.61
CA ARG A 54 -0.14 -6.42 7.96
C ARG A 54 -0.69 -5.49 9.04
N THR A 55 -0.39 -4.19 8.96
CA THR A 55 -0.88 -3.19 9.93
C THR A 55 -2.41 -3.18 9.99
N VAL A 56 -3.07 -3.32 8.84
CA VAL A 56 -4.54 -3.28 8.73
C VAL A 56 -5.18 -4.68 8.74
N HIS A 57 -4.40 -5.72 9.08
CA HIS A 57 -4.84 -7.12 9.10
C HIS A 57 -5.62 -7.52 7.84
N ALA A 58 -5.13 -7.11 6.67
CA ALA A 58 -5.85 -7.27 5.40
C ALA A 58 -6.13 -8.75 5.08
N LEU A 59 -7.37 -9.04 4.68
CA LEU A 59 -7.78 -10.29 4.04
C LEU A 59 -8.01 -10.01 2.55
N ILE A 60 -7.38 -10.80 1.69
CA ILE A 60 -7.48 -10.63 0.23
C ILE A 60 -8.06 -11.91 -0.34
N ASP A 61 -9.31 -11.86 -0.79
CA ASP A 61 -9.92 -12.91 -1.59
C ASP A 61 -9.69 -12.61 -3.07
N VAL A 62 -8.72 -13.31 -3.66
CA VAL A 62 -8.37 -13.15 -5.07
C VAL A 62 -9.46 -13.68 -5.99
N HIS A 63 -10.19 -14.73 -5.58
CA HIS A 63 -11.24 -15.31 -6.41
C HIS A 63 -12.51 -14.49 -6.35
N GLY A 64 -12.85 -13.99 -5.16
CA GLY A 64 -13.99 -13.11 -4.93
C GLY A 64 -13.77 -11.66 -5.37
N GLU A 65 -12.54 -11.29 -5.75
CA GLU A 65 -12.14 -9.92 -6.12
C GLU A 65 -12.38 -8.90 -4.98
N GLU A 66 -12.27 -9.34 -3.73
CA GLU A 66 -12.52 -8.49 -2.55
C GLU A 66 -11.28 -8.37 -1.67
N MET A 67 -11.08 -7.18 -1.11
CA MET A 67 -10.10 -6.91 -0.06
C MET A 67 -10.80 -6.34 1.17
N ILE A 68 -10.58 -6.98 2.32
CA ILE A 68 -11.13 -6.55 3.62
C ILE A 68 -9.99 -5.99 4.46
N LEU A 69 -10.15 -4.75 4.92
CA LEU A 69 -9.25 -4.08 5.86
C LEU A 69 -9.91 -4.03 7.24
N HIS A 70 -9.13 -4.23 8.31
CA HIS A 70 -9.60 -4.21 9.68
C HIS A 70 -9.03 -3.02 10.46
N ASP A 71 -9.86 -2.45 11.34
CA ASP A 71 -9.49 -1.46 12.34
C ASP A 71 -10.22 -1.80 13.65
N GLY A 72 -9.51 -2.49 14.56
CA GLY A 72 -10.14 -3.12 15.72
C GLY A 72 -11.22 -4.12 15.32
N ASP A 73 -12.43 -3.93 15.85
CA ASP A 73 -13.60 -4.76 15.53
C ASP A 73 -14.32 -4.34 14.24
N GLU A 74 -13.96 -3.17 13.68
CA GLU A 74 -14.55 -2.69 12.43
C GLU A 74 -13.79 -3.21 11.20
N ARG A 75 -14.50 -3.26 10.07
CA ARG A 75 -13.93 -3.65 8.78
C ARG A 75 -14.46 -2.81 7.63
N LEU A 76 -13.66 -2.73 6.57
CA LEU A 76 -13.98 -2.12 5.28
C LEU A 76 -13.73 -3.14 4.18
N THR A 77 -14.73 -3.41 3.35
CA THR A 77 -14.58 -4.22 2.13
C THR A 77 -14.38 -3.30 0.93
N LEU A 78 -13.40 -3.62 0.10
CA LEU A 78 -13.05 -2.97 -1.16
C LEU A 78 -13.23 -3.99 -2.28
N ASN A 79 -13.93 -3.60 -3.33
CA ASN A 79 -14.22 -4.41 -4.53
C ASN A 79 -13.56 -3.76 -5.75
#